data_AF-A0A7U7JE57-F1
#
_entry.id   AF-A0A7U7JE57-F1
#
_cell.length_a   1.000
_cell.length_b   1.000
_cell.length_c   1.000
_cell.angle_alpha   90.00
_cell.angle_beta   90.00
_cell.angle_gamma   90.00
#
_symmetry.space_group_name_H-M   'P 1'
#
loop_
_entity.id
_entity.type
_entity.pdbx_description
1 polymer ?
#
loop_
_entity_poly.entity_id
_entity_poly.type
_entity_poly.pdbx_seq_one_letter_code
_entity_poly.pdbx_strand_id
1 'polypeptide(L)'
;MKICASYHWEKEDIRLNRLYARSMEKAKEMGFETLLVQAQRAWLTYRDAVCLYEGQIGTGGGAYEGLYMLSCMETLTKERADHLAADLRE
;
A
#
# COMPACT_ATOMS: atom_id res chain seq x y z
N MET A 1 -18.15 11.10 -7.24
CA MET A 1 -16.93 11.83 -6.82
C MET A 1 -15.95 10.83 -6.19
N LYS A 2 -15.22 10.07 -7.01
CA LYS A 2 -14.16 9.12 -6.58
C LYS A 2 -12.76 9.53 -7.10
N ILE A 3 -12.71 10.49 -8.01
CA ILE A 3 -11.51 10.95 -8.72
C ILE A 3 -10.45 11.48 -7.73
N CYS A 4 -10.84 12.30 -6.75
CA CYS A 4 -9.88 12.82 -5.77
C CYS A 4 -9.27 11.68 -4.93
N ALA A 5 -10.10 10.77 -4.41
CA ALA A 5 -9.62 9.63 -3.61
C ALA A 5 -8.70 8.69 -4.43
N SER A 6 -9.03 8.46 -5.70
CA SER A 6 -8.15 7.71 -6.61
C SER A 6 -6.81 8.40 -6.82
N TYR A 7 -6.81 9.72 -7.01
CA TYR A 7 -5.59 10.51 -7.18
C TYR A 7 -4.71 10.45 -5.92
N HIS A 8 -5.31 10.55 -4.73
CA HIS A 8 -4.57 10.47 -3.47
C HIS A 8 -3.92 9.09 -3.26
N TRP A 9 -4.66 8.01 -3.51
CA TRP A 9 -4.09 6.66 -3.48
C TRP A 9 -2.95 6.49 -4.50
N GLU A 10 -3.14 6.90 -5.76
CA GLU A 10 -2.13 6.79 -6.81
C GLU A 10 -0.82 7.52 -6.46
N LYS A 11 -0.93 8.70 -5.83
CA LYS A 11 0.23 9.45 -5.34
C LYS A 11 1.05 8.64 -4.33
N GLU A 12 0.39 7.99 -3.37
CA GLU A 12 1.07 7.15 -2.38
C GLU A 12 1.60 5.85 -3.00
N ASP A 13 0.92 5.27 -3.98
CA ASP A 13 1.39 4.07 -4.69
C ASP A 13 2.66 4.33 -5.49
N ILE A 14 2.73 5.47 -6.21
CA ILE A 14 3.96 5.91 -6.89
C ILE A 14 5.10 6.14 -5.87
N ARG A 15 4.79 6.65 -4.68
CA ARG A 15 5.80 6.83 -3.62
C ARG A 15 6.28 5.49 -3.09
N LEU A 16 5.37 4.57 -2.80
CA LEU A 16 5.65 3.22 -2.35
C LEU A 16 6.55 2.47 -3.34
N ASN A 17 6.22 2.49 -4.63
CA ASN A 17 7.01 1.80 -5.66
C ASN A 17 8.43 2.36 -5.78
N ARG A 18 8.60 3.68 -5.66
CA ARG A 18 9.93 4.33 -5.63
C ARG A 18 10.76 3.89 -4.43
N LEU A 19 10.15 3.78 -3.25
CA LEU A 19 10.85 3.34 -2.04
C LEU A 19 11.15 1.84 -2.08
N TYR A 20 10.20 1.02 -2.55
CA TYR A 20 10.39 -0.40 -2.75
C TYR A 20 11.58 -0.70 -3.68
N ALA A 21 11.72 0.03 -4.78
CA ALA A 21 12.88 -0.12 -5.67
C ALA A 21 14.21 0.13 -4.94
N ARG A 22 14.29 1.17 -4.09
CA ARG A 22 15.49 1.45 -3.29
C ARG A 22 15.74 0.37 -2.24
N SER A 23 14.69 -0.07 -1.54
CA SER A 23 14.79 -1.16 -0.56
C SER A 23 15.21 -2.46 -1.23
N MET A 24 14.79 -2.72 -2.47
CA MET A 24 15.21 -3.88 -3.25
C MET A 24 16.70 -3.84 -3.59
N GLU A 25 17.26 -2.69 -3.97
CA GLU A 25 18.71 -2.59 -4.20
C GLU A 25 19.49 -2.86 -2.92
N LYS A 26 19.13 -2.24 -1.80
CA LYS A 26 19.73 -2.53 -0.48
C LYS A 26 19.59 -4.01 -0.09
N ALA A 27 18.42 -4.60 -0.30
CA ALA A 27 18.18 -6.00 0.02
C ALA A 27 19.02 -6.95 -0.84
N LYS A 28 19.25 -6.64 -2.12
CA LYS A 28 20.15 -7.42 -3.00
C LYS A 28 21.59 -7.35 -2.52
N GLU A 29 22.06 -6.17 -2.10
CA GLU A 29 23.42 -6.00 -1.54
C GLU A 29 23.63 -6.88 -0.30
N MET A 30 22.56 -7.10 0.47
CA MET A 30 22.57 -7.92 1.69
C MET A 30 22.20 -9.40 1.46
N GLY A 31 21.75 -9.78 0.26
CA GLY A 31 21.26 -11.14 -0.05
C GLY A 31 19.89 -11.50 0.56
N PHE A 32 19.05 -10.50 0.85
CA PHE A 32 17.73 -10.65 1.48
C PHE A 32 16.56 -10.27 0.55
N GLU A 33 16.80 -10.11 -0.75
CA GLU A 33 15.80 -9.65 -1.71
C GLU A 33 14.56 -10.56 -1.78
N THR A 34 14.74 -11.88 -1.61
CA THR A 34 13.63 -12.84 -1.59
C THR A 34 12.70 -12.60 -0.39
N LEU A 35 13.25 -12.25 0.78
CA LEU A 35 12.46 -11.94 1.98
C LEU A 35 11.65 -10.65 1.79
N LEU A 36 12.27 -9.63 1.20
CA LEU A 36 11.57 -8.36 0.91
C LEU A 36 10.43 -8.56 -0.10
N VAL A 37 10.64 -9.35 -1.16
CA VAL A 37 9.59 -9.70 -2.13
C VAL A 37 8.45 -10.44 -1.44
N GLN A 38 8.75 -11.42 -0.58
CA GLN A 38 7.74 -12.16 0.17
C GLN A 38 6.92 -11.24 1.09
N ALA A 39 7.59 -10.38 1.86
CA ALA A 39 6.95 -9.41 2.74
C ALA A 39 6.03 -8.46 1.96
N GLN A 40 6.47 -7.95 0.81
CA GLN A 40 5.69 -7.03 -0.01
C GLN A 40 4.44 -7.70 -0.59
N ARG A 41 4.54 -8.95 -1.06
CA ARG A 41 3.39 -9.71 -1.58
C ARG A 41 2.36 -10.05 -0.50
N ALA A 42 2.84 -10.43 0.68
CA ALA A 42 1.97 -10.67 1.82
C ALA A 42 1.22 -9.38 2.22
N TRP A 43 1.92 -8.25 2.23
CA TRP A 43 1.32 -6.95 2.50
C TRP A 43 0.25 -6.56 1.46
N LEU A 44 0.49 -6.78 0.15
CA LEU A 44 -0.51 -6.53 -0.89
C LEU A 44 -1.79 -7.33 -0.63
N THR A 45 -1.65 -8.62 -0.29
CA THR A 45 -2.77 -9.50 0.04
C THR A 45 -3.55 -8.98 1.25
N TYR A 46 -2.83 -8.56 2.30
CA TYR A 46 -3.44 -7.97 3.50
C TYR A 46 -4.20 -6.67 3.18
N ARG A 47 -3.57 -5.74 2.45
CA ARG A 47 -4.17 -4.45 2.06
C ARG A 47 -5.47 -4.68 1.31
N ASP A 48 -5.43 -5.52 0.28
CA ASP A 48 -6.58 -5.73 -0.59
C ASP A 48 -7.73 -6.40 0.19
N ALA A 49 -7.43 -7.34 1.09
CA ALA A 49 -8.43 -7.98 1.95
C ALA A 49 -9.06 -7.00 2.95
N VAL A 50 -8.25 -6.16 3.61
CA VAL A 50 -8.74 -5.15 4.56
C VAL A 50 -9.61 -4.12 3.85
N CYS A 51 -9.16 -3.59 2.71
CA CYS A 51 -9.90 -2.54 2.02
C CYS A 51 -11.19 -3.04 1.36
N LEU A 52 -11.22 -4.32 0.94
CA LEU A 52 -12.47 -4.95 0.53
C LEU A 52 -13.44 -5.07 1.72
N TYR A 53 -12.96 -5.55 2.86
CA TYR A 53 -13.78 -5.62 4.08
C TYR A 53 -14.31 -4.24 4.48
N GLU A 54 -13.45 -3.23 4.61
CA GLU A 54 -13.83 -1.86 4.98
C GLU A 54 -14.83 -1.23 4.02
N GLY A 55 -14.68 -1.47 2.71
CA GLY A 55 -15.65 -1.02 1.71
C GLY A 55 -17.05 -1.58 1.96
N GLN A 56 -17.13 -2.87 2.31
CA GLN A 56 -18.39 -3.59 2.56
C GLN A 56 -19.06 -3.14 3.88
N ILE A 57 -18.30 -3.08 4.98
CA ILE A 57 -18.85 -2.66 6.30
C ILE A 57 -19.11 -1.15 6.39
N GLY A 58 -18.34 -0.30 5.71
CA GLY A 58 -18.47 1.16 5.81
C GLY A 58 -19.79 1.73 5.27
N THR A 59 -20.55 0.94 4.51
CA THR A 59 -21.81 1.39 3.88
C THR A 59 -22.96 0.38 3.95
N GLY A 60 -22.70 -0.85 4.39
CA GLY A 60 -23.63 -1.98 4.15
C GLY A 60 -23.69 -2.40 2.68
N GLY A 61 -22.68 -2.03 1.89
CA GLY A 61 -22.68 -2.06 0.42
C GLY A 61 -23.38 -0.83 -0.19
N GLY A 62 -22.90 -0.34 -1.34
CA GLY A 62 -23.59 0.72 -2.10
C GLY A 62 -22.68 1.76 -2.77
N ALA A 63 -23.26 2.91 -3.14
CA ALA A 63 -22.60 3.93 -3.98
C ALA A 63 -21.28 4.50 -3.40
N TYR A 64 -21.10 4.42 -2.08
CA TYR A 64 -19.91 4.92 -1.37
C TYR A 64 -18.85 3.85 -1.08
N GLU A 65 -19.12 2.56 -1.32
CA GLU A 65 -18.17 1.45 -1.09
C GLU A 65 -16.79 1.75 -1.69
N GLY A 66 -16.77 2.17 -2.96
CA GLY A 66 -15.50 2.48 -3.62
C GLY A 66 -14.78 3.70 -3.06
N LEU A 67 -15.46 4.62 -2.36
CA LEU A 67 -14.79 5.75 -1.70
C LEU A 67 -14.07 5.28 -0.42
N TYR A 68 -14.72 4.42 0.38
CA TYR A 68 -14.11 3.81 1.56
C TYR A 68 -12.93 2.91 1.19
N MET A 69 -13.10 2.08 0.16
CA MET A 69 -12.01 1.24 -0.35
C MET A 69 -10.80 2.09 -0.78
N LEU A 70 -11.02 3.17 -1.54
CA LEU A 70 -9.92 4.06 -1.96
C LEU A 70 -9.23 4.76 -0.78
N SER A 71 -10.00 5.19 0.22
CA SER A 71 -9.43 5.80 1.44
C SER A 71 -8.58 4.80 2.24
N CYS A 72 -9.03 3.55 2.37
CA CYS A 72 -8.25 2.49 2.99
C CYS A 72 -6.95 2.23 2.21
N MET A 73 -7.07 2.12 0.87
CA MET A 73 -5.92 1.88 -0.01
C MET A 73 -4.88 2.99 0.12
N GLU A 74 -5.31 4.26 0.20
CA GLU A 74 -4.43 5.40 0.47
C GLU A 74 -3.69 5.24 1.81
N THR A 75 -4.42 5.06 2.92
CA THR A 75 -3.83 4.98 4.27
C THR A 75 -2.80 3.85 4.37
N LEU A 76 -3.18 2.63 3.99
CA LEU A 76 -2.28 1.47 4.13
C LEU A 76 -1.06 1.59 3.19
N THR A 77 -1.23 2.15 1.99
CA THR A 77 -0.12 2.38 1.05
C THR A 77 0.83 3.43 1.60
N LYS A 78 0.31 4.50 2.23
CA LYS A 78 1.10 5.53 2.90
C LYS A 78 1.94 4.93 4.04
N GLU A 79 1.32 4.16 4.92
CA GLU A 79 2.01 3.52 6.04
C GLU A 79 3.12 2.58 5.57
N ARG A 80 2.85 1.76 4.55
CA ARG A 80 3.87 0.85 4.00
C ARG A 80 5.04 1.61 3.38
N ALA A 81 4.76 2.69 2.66
CA ALA A 81 5.80 3.55 2.13
C ALA A 81 6.61 4.22 3.26
N ASP A 82 5.99 4.61 4.37
CA ASP A 82 6.69 5.18 5.53
C ASP A 82 7.58 4.14 6.23
N HIS A 83 7.14 2.88 6.34
CA HIS A 83 7.99 1.77 6.79
C HIS A 83 9.21 1.56 5.88
N LEU A 84 9.01 1.45 4.55
CA LEU A 84 10.13 1.28 3.61
C LEU A 84 11.13 2.46 3.67
N ALA A 85 10.62 3.68 3.88
CA ALA A 85 11.46 4.85 4.07
C ALA A 85 12.25 4.81 5.38
N ALA A 86 11.71 4.21 6.44
CA ALA A 86 12.42 4.03 7.70
C ALA A 86 13.57 3.01 7.56
N ASP A 87 13.31 1.86 6.95
CA ASP A 87 14.32 0.80 6.71
C ASP A 87 15.51 1.28 5.86
N LEU A 88 15.31 2.32 5.06
CA LEU A 88 16.33 2.93 4.20
C LEU A 88 17.19 4.00 4.89
N ARG A 89 16.80 4.49 6.08
CA ARG A 89 17.57 5.48 6.85
C ARG A 89 18.61 4.84 7.77
N GLU A 90 18.47 3.55 8.04
CA GLU A 90 19.40 2.71 8.80
C GLU A 90 20.52 2.18 7.90
#